data_AF-A0A0N5C9N8-F1
#
_entry.id   AF-A0A0N5C9N8-F1
#
_cell.length_a   1.000
_cell.length_b   1.000
_cell.length_c   1.000
_cell.angle_alpha   90.00
_cell.angle_beta   90.00
_cell.angle_gamma   90.00
#
_symmetry.space_group_name_H-M   'P 1'
#
loop_
_entity.id
_entity.type
_entity.pdbx_description
1 polymer ?
#
loop_
_entity_poly.entity_id
_entity_poly.type
_entity_poly.pdbx_seq_one_letter_code
_entity_poly.pdbx_strand_id
1 'polypeptide(L)'
;MAEKFSFKDCRFIFDMTKFCHKTAAYSLEDFVNQFVENAELDQIPEVYLIRAFKARVDLETSQHFPTALKNESFKDYAERCIEVFPTSASHDLITTQYLSASIDYSKFAESIRDLHKLSIKAYKGLPDFQAQFAFKLRLKELLVKDNDLWSFVRDYSKQNHLLVEDLILRHSENVARNKLLHRYNGKNSDTTPSSYHSSNVIKIKCNHCQFNGHLEEDCRRKQEGKPKGDYTKKIFNQL
;
A
#
# COMPACT_ATOMS: atom_id res chain seq x y z
N MET A 1 16.29 -46.53 28.76
CA MET A 1 17.22 -45.44 28.38
C MET A 1 16.37 -44.37 27.73
N ALA A 2 16.23 -43.19 28.32
CA ALA A 2 15.45 -42.11 27.70
C ALA A 2 16.26 -41.56 26.53
N GLU A 3 15.74 -41.70 25.30
CA GLU A 3 16.29 -41.01 24.14
C GLU A 3 16.36 -39.51 24.45
N LYS A 4 17.57 -38.93 24.36
CA LYS A 4 17.73 -37.48 24.49
C LYS A 4 17.07 -36.86 23.26
N PHE A 5 15.94 -36.20 23.48
CA PHE A 5 15.26 -35.41 22.46
C PHE A 5 16.25 -34.44 21.78
N SER A 6 16.22 -34.42 20.45
CA SER A 6 17.10 -33.62 19.61
C SER A 6 16.29 -32.61 18.81
N PHE A 7 16.64 -31.33 18.92
CA PHE A 7 16.02 -30.26 18.15
C PHE A 7 16.37 -30.28 16.65
N LYS A 8 17.27 -31.17 16.20
CA LYS A 8 17.71 -31.22 14.80
C LYS A 8 16.61 -31.65 13.84
N ASP A 9 15.62 -32.37 14.34
CA ASP A 9 14.54 -32.95 13.53
C ASP A 9 13.27 -32.09 13.59
N CYS A 10 13.25 -31.04 14.42
CA CYS A 10 12.16 -30.08 14.49
C CYS A 10 12.23 -29.17 13.26
N ARG A 11 11.28 -29.29 12.34
CA ARG A 11 11.25 -28.49 11.11
C ARG A 11 10.30 -27.32 11.24
N PHE A 12 9.12 -27.58 11.80
CA PHE A 12 8.03 -26.61 11.84
C PHE A 12 8.36 -25.42 12.75
N ILE A 13 8.94 -25.67 13.93
CA ILE A 13 9.30 -24.57 14.83
C ILE A 13 10.45 -23.72 14.24
N PHE A 14 11.44 -24.33 13.58
CA PHE A 14 12.59 -23.56 13.09
C PHE A 14 12.28 -22.74 11.83
N ASP A 15 11.26 -23.12 11.06
CA ASP A 15 10.74 -22.34 9.94
C ASP A 15 9.94 -21.09 10.40
N MET A 16 9.55 -21.02 11.68
CA MET A 16 8.88 -19.83 12.23
C MET A 16 9.81 -18.62 12.29
N THR A 17 9.30 -17.48 11.82
CA THR A 17 9.93 -16.17 12.07
C THR A 17 10.02 -15.90 13.57
N LYS A 18 11.16 -15.36 14.02
CA LYS A 18 11.33 -15.03 15.44
C LYS A 18 10.35 -13.94 15.87
N PHE A 19 9.81 -14.08 17.08
CA PHE A 19 8.98 -13.04 17.66
C PHE A 19 9.82 -11.83 18.08
N CYS A 20 9.40 -10.64 17.65
CA CYS A 20 9.96 -9.38 18.10
C CYS A 20 8.85 -8.37 18.44
N HIS A 21 8.90 -7.86 19.67
CA HIS A 21 7.91 -6.92 20.21
C HIS A 21 7.85 -5.58 19.46
N LYS A 22 8.91 -5.20 18.73
CA LYS A 22 8.99 -3.93 17.97
C LYS A 22 8.32 -4.02 16.60
N THR A 23 8.38 -5.19 15.96
CA THR A 23 7.90 -5.37 14.58
C THR A 23 6.40 -5.36 14.44
N ALA A 24 5.64 -5.43 15.54
CA ALA A 24 4.17 -5.36 15.58
C ALA A 24 3.47 -6.31 14.58
N ALA A 25 4.15 -7.38 14.17
CA ALA A 25 3.68 -8.25 13.11
C ALA A 25 2.58 -9.20 13.60
N TYR A 26 2.65 -9.63 14.86
CA TYR A 26 1.72 -10.54 15.51
C TYR A 26 1.68 -10.18 17.01
N SER A 27 0.58 -10.44 17.71
CA SER A 27 0.58 -10.38 19.17
C SER A 27 1.41 -11.55 19.72
N LEU A 28 1.90 -11.42 20.96
CA LEU A 28 2.59 -12.52 21.61
C LEU A 28 1.67 -13.74 21.76
N GLU A 29 0.37 -13.51 22.00
CA GLU A 29 -0.65 -14.54 22.08
C GLU A 29 -0.83 -15.30 20.75
N ASP A 30 -0.96 -14.58 19.62
CA ASP A 30 -1.03 -15.20 18.29
C ASP A 30 0.24 -16.02 18.00
N PHE A 31 1.41 -15.52 18.40
CA PHE A 31 2.68 -16.22 18.26
C PHE A 31 2.78 -17.48 19.14
N VAL A 32 2.32 -17.41 20.39
CA VAL A 32 2.28 -18.56 21.30
C VAL A 32 1.37 -19.64 20.75
N ASN A 33 0.18 -19.30 20.25
CA ASN A 33 -0.75 -20.27 19.65
C ASN A 33 -0.12 -20.98 18.45
N GLN A 34 0.49 -20.21 17.54
CA GLN A 34 1.20 -20.78 16.39
C GLN A 34 2.39 -21.66 16.81
N PHE A 35 3.11 -21.27 17.87
CA PHE A 35 4.21 -22.06 18.41
C PHE A 35 3.72 -23.40 18.97
N VAL A 36 2.61 -23.41 19.70
CA VAL A 36 2.02 -24.64 20.26
C VAL A 36 1.63 -25.60 19.14
N GLU A 37 0.93 -25.11 18.11
CA GLU A 37 0.55 -25.92 16.94
C GLU A 37 1.78 -26.54 16.25
N ASN A 38 2.82 -25.75 16.01
CA ASN A 38 4.05 -26.24 15.38
C ASN A 38 4.85 -27.18 16.28
N ALA A 39 4.80 -26.98 17.59
CA ALA A 39 5.47 -27.85 18.55
C ALA A 39 4.77 -29.20 18.69
N GLU A 40 3.45 -29.24 18.55
CA GLU A 40 2.69 -30.50 18.47
C GLU A 40 3.04 -31.27 17.19
N LEU A 41 3.17 -30.58 16.04
CA LEU A 41 3.59 -31.20 14.78
C LEU A 41 5.02 -31.77 14.86
N ASP A 42 5.94 -31.06 15.50
CA ASP A 42 7.31 -31.51 15.76
C ASP A 42 7.42 -32.51 16.95
N GLN A 43 6.30 -32.85 17.60
CA GLN A 43 6.21 -33.74 18.76
C GLN A 43 7.20 -33.40 19.88
N ILE A 44 7.34 -32.10 20.19
CA ILE A 44 8.28 -31.64 21.21
C ILE A 44 7.78 -32.04 22.60
N PRO A 45 8.59 -32.75 23.41
CA PRO A 45 8.20 -33.07 24.77
C PRO A 45 8.06 -31.80 25.62
N GLU A 46 7.10 -31.80 26.54
CA GLU A 46 6.73 -30.63 27.34
C GLU A 46 7.93 -29.98 28.07
N VAL A 47 8.85 -30.80 28.56
CA VAL A 47 10.09 -30.39 29.26
C VAL A 47 10.99 -29.48 28.39
N TYR A 48 10.86 -29.56 27.07
CA TYR A 48 11.66 -28.81 26.11
C TYR A 48 10.93 -27.60 25.51
N LEU A 49 9.61 -27.44 25.73
CA LEU A 49 8.79 -26.39 25.11
C LEU A 49 9.27 -24.98 25.48
N ILE A 50 9.52 -24.71 26.77
CA ILE A 50 9.99 -23.39 27.22
C ILE A 50 11.33 -23.02 26.56
N ARG A 51 12.23 -24.01 26.41
CA ARG A 51 13.53 -23.80 25.76
C ARG A 51 13.38 -23.54 24.26
N ALA A 52 12.53 -24.31 23.59
CA ALA A 52 12.23 -24.15 22.17
C ALA A 52 11.59 -22.79 21.89
N PHE A 53 10.64 -22.38 22.73
CA PHE A 53 9.98 -21.09 22.67
C PHE A 53 10.98 -19.93 22.80
N LYS A 54 11.86 -19.97 23.80
CA LYS A 54 12.92 -18.95 23.98
C LYS A 54 13.87 -18.86 22.78
N ALA A 55 14.18 -19.98 22.14
CA ALA A 55 15.02 -19.98 20.93
C ALA A 55 14.35 -19.28 19.74
N ARG A 56 13.03 -19.11 19.80
CA ARG A 56 12.19 -18.51 18.76
C ARG A 56 11.75 -17.09 19.06
N VAL A 57 12.25 -16.54 20.15
CA VAL A 57 12.09 -15.14 20.51
C VAL A 57 13.40 -14.43 20.18
N ASP A 58 13.29 -13.20 19.65
CA ASP A 58 14.47 -12.41 19.38
C ASP A 58 15.20 -12.00 20.68
N LEU A 59 16.52 -11.78 20.59
CA LEU A 59 17.36 -11.56 21.77
C LEU A 59 16.88 -10.37 22.60
N GLU A 60 16.53 -9.25 21.96
CA GLU A 60 16.03 -8.06 22.63
C GLU A 60 14.72 -8.33 23.37
N THR A 61 13.78 -9.02 22.73
CA THR A 61 12.48 -9.35 23.35
C THR A 61 12.67 -10.33 24.51
N SER A 62 13.60 -11.28 24.38
CA SER A 62 13.90 -12.27 25.43
C SER A 62 14.44 -11.64 26.71
N GLN A 63 15.02 -10.44 26.67
CA GLN A 63 15.53 -9.75 27.88
C GLN A 63 14.40 -9.28 28.79
N HIS A 64 13.21 -9.04 28.23
CA HIS A 64 12.04 -8.60 28.97
C HIS A 64 11.22 -9.76 29.54
N PHE A 65 11.49 -10.99 29.09
CA PHE A 65 10.72 -12.16 29.51
C PHE A 65 11.07 -12.59 30.94
N PRO A 66 10.09 -13.09 31.71
CA PRO A 66 10.34 -13.63 33.03
C PRO A 66 11.27 -14.86 32.95
N THR A 67 12.00 -15.09 34.03
CA THR A 67 12.79 -16.32 34.20
C THR A 67 11.84 -17.50 34.45
N ALA A 68 12.10 -18.63 33.78
CA ALA A 68 11.29 -19.84 33.90
C ALA A 68 11.53 -20.50 35.26
N LEU A 69 10.46 -20.95 35.93
CA LEU A 69 10.55 -21.66 37.21
C LEU A 69 10.90 -23.14 36.97
N LYS A 70 11.50 -23.81 37.97
CA LYS A 70 12.09 -25.16 37.82
C LYS A 70 11.10 -26.26 37.42
N ASN A 71 9.81 -26.10 37.73
CA ASN A 71 8.73 -27.05 37.42
C ASN A 71 7.51 -26.34 36.79
N GLU A 72 7.76 -25.26 36.05
CA GLU A 72 6.68 -24.51 35.39
C GLU A 72 6.17 -25.26 34.17
N SER A 73 4.84 -25.32 34.00
CA SER A 73 4.28 -25.77 32.73
C SER A 73 4.55 -24.71 31.65
N PHE A 74 4.58 -25.13 30.38
CA PHE A 74 4.72 -24.16 29.29
C PHE A 74 3.57 -23.15 29.28
N LYS A 75 2.36 -23.59 29.65
CA LYS A 75 1.17 -22.74 29.68
C LYS A 75 1.31 -21.62 30.70
N ASP A 76 1.69 -21.93 31.94
CA ASP A 76 1.89 -20.93 33.00
C ASP A 76 3.00 -19.94 32.61
N TYR A 77 4.07 -20.45 31.98
CA TYR A 77 5.16 -19.61 31.48
C TYR A 77 4.70 -18.65 30.39
N ALA A 78 3.90 -19.13 29.44
CA ALA A 78 3.37 -18.34 28.34
C ALA A 78 2.43 -17.24 28.84
N GLU A 79 1.56 -17.54 29.81
CA GLU A 79 0.66 -16.55 30.44
C GLU A 79 1.46 -15.41 31.08
N ARG A 80 2.51 -15.70 31.85
CA ARG A 80 3.39 -14.67 32.42
C ARG A 80 4.12 -13.85 31.36
N CYS A 81 4.46 -14.45 30.21
CA CYS A 81 5.06 -13.71 29.11
C CYS A 81 4.04 -12.77 28.43
N ILE A 82 2.79 -13.21 28.29
CA ILE A 82 1.68 -12.40 27.75
C ILE A 82 1.35 -11.22 28.67
N GLU A 83 1.46 -11.37 30.00
CA GLU A 83 1.30 -10.26 30.93
C GLU A 83 2.34 -9.14 30.72
N VAL A 84 3.57 -9.49 30.33
CA VAL A 84 4.63 -8.51 30.02
C VAL A 84 4.35 -7.79 28.68
N PHE A 85 3.82 -8.53 27.69
CA PHE A 85 3.47 -7.99 26.37
C PHE A 85 2.01 -8.26 26.05
N PRO A 86 1.07 -7.51 26.67
CA PRO A 86 -0.34 -7.76 26.49
C PRO A 86 -0.77 -7.49 25.05
N THR A 87 -1.77 -8.23 24.60
CA THR A 87 -2.33 -8.11 23.24
C THR A 87 -2.82 -6.68 22.95
N SER A 88 -3.30 -5.96 23.97
CA SER A 88 -3.68 -4.54 23.87
C SER A 88 -2.50 -3.63 23.51
N ALA A 89 -1.35 -3.78 24.17
CA ALA A 89 -0.16 -2.98 23.87
C ALA A 89 0.36 -3.25 22.44
N SER A 90 0.26 -4.51 22.00
CA SER A 90 0.59 -4.88 20.61
C SER A 90 -0.38 -4.22 19.61
N HIS A 91 -1.68 -4.23 19.92
CA HIS A 91 -2.70 -3.59 19.10
C HIS A 91 -2.53 -2.07 19.03
N ASP A 92 -2.21 -1.41 20.13
CA ASP A 92 -1.96 0.03 20.19
C ASP A 92 -0.71 0.41 19.37
N LEU A 93 0.34 -0.41 19.44
CA LEU A 93 1.53 -0.24 18.61
C LEU A 93 1.20 -0.38 17.12
N ILE A 94 0.44 -1.42 16.74
CA ILE A 94 -0.02 -1.63 15.35
C ILE A 94 -0.85 -0.44 14.87
N THR A 95 -1.79 0.03 15.69
CA THR A 95 -2.65 1.17 15.39
C THR A 95 -1.83 2.43 15.20
N THR A 96 -0.87 2.69 16.09
CA THR A 96 0.05 3.83 16.00
C THR A 96 0.91 3.76 14.74
N GLN A 97 1.45 2.59 14.39
CA GLN A 97 2.21 2.37 13.16
C GLN A 97 1.35 2.59 11.91
N TYR A 98 0.12 2.09 11.90
CA TYR A 98 -0.82 2.31 10.80
C TYR A 98 -1.18 3.80 10.63
N LEU A 99 -1.45 4.51 11.73
CA LEU A 99 -1.80 5.94 11.71
C LEU A 99 -0.61 6.85 11.39
N SER A 100 0.62 6.39 11.59
CA SER A 100 1.85 7.12 11.22
C SER A 100 2.42 6.71 9.86
N ALA A 101 1.94 5.61 9.27
CA ALA A 101 2.38 5.15 7.96
C ALA A 101 2.11 6.20 6.87
N SER A 102 3.06 6.32 5.95
CA SER A 102 3.02 7.20 4.79
C SER A 102 3.25 6.40 3.50
N ILE A 103 2.86 6.97 2.36
CA ILE A 103 3.02 6.33 1.05
C ILE A 103 4.37 6.70 0.45
N ASP A 104 5.21 5.69 0.22
CA ASP A 104 6.45 5.83 -0.56
C ASP A 104 6.13 5.66 -2.05
N TYR A 105 6.12 6.77 -2.80
CA TYR A 105 5.86 6.76 -4.23
C TYR A 105 6.96 6.10 -5.06
N SER A 106 8.18 5.95 -4.54
CA SER A 106 9.24 5.21 -5.24
C SER A 106 9.00 3.70 -5.25
N LYS A 107 8.31 3.20 -4.20
CA LYS A 107 7.92 1.81 -4.00
C LYS A 107 6.42 1.67 -3.76
N PHE A 108 5.63 2.36 -4.59
CA PHE A 108 4.20 2.56 -4.37
C PHE A 108 3.44 1.23 -4.11
N ALA A 109 3.69 0.21 -4.93
CA ALA A 109 3.00 -1.08 -4.81
C ALA A 109 3.27 -1.78 -3.46
N GLU A 110 4.53 -1.80 -3.02
CA GLU A 110 4.92 -2.39 -1.74
C GLU A 110 4.31 -1.58 -0.59
N SER A 111 4.42 -0.24 -0.65
CA SER A 111 3.90 0.66 0.37
C SER A 111 2.40 0.53 0.59
N ILE A 112 1.59 0.46 -0.48
CA ILE A 112 0.13 0.26 -0.36
C ILE A 112 -0.20 -1.13 0.20
N ARG A 113 0.51 -2.19 -0.22
CA ARG A 113 0.28 -3.54 0.30
C ARG A 113 0.63 -3.65 1.78
N ASP A 114 1.73 -3.03 2.20
CA ASP A 114 2.14 -3.04 3.61
C ASP A 114 1.19 -2.20 4.47
N LEU A 115 0.72 -1.06 3.97
CA LEU A 115 -0.33 -0.27 4.61
C LEU A 115 -1.63 -1.09 4.78
N HIS A 116 -2.02 -1.86 3.77
CA HIS A 116 -3.20 -2.73 3.83
C HIS A 116 -3.02 -3.89 4.83
N LYS A 117 -1.84 -4.51 4.88
CA LYS A 117 -1.54 -5.53 5.90
C LYS A 117 -1.63 -4.94 7.31
N LEU A 118 -1.15 -3.71 7.51
CA LEU A 118 -1.28 -2.99 8.78
C LEU A 118 -2.75 -2.69 9.11
N SER A 119 -3.56 -2.28 8.14
CA SER A 119 -4.98 -1.99 8.38
C SER A 119 -5.77 -3.24 8.80
N ILE A 120 -5.49 -4.40 8.20
CA ILE A 120 -6.13 -5.67 8.59
C ILE A 120 -5.85 -5.98 10.06
N LYS A 121 -4.63 -5.69 10.54
CA LYS A 121 -4.24 -5.92 11.92
C LYS A 121 -4.79 -4.86 12.88
N ALA A 122 -4.75 -3.58 12.50
CA ALA A 122 -5.23 -2.46 13.30
C ALA A 122 -6.76 -2.47 13.49
N TYR A 123 -7.49 -3.10 12.58
CA TYR A 123 -8.94 -3.24 12.63
C TYR A 123 -9.39 -4.67 12.91
N LYS A 124 -8.51 -5.52 13.47
CA LYS A 124 -8.84 -6.89 13.88
C LYS A 124 -10.03 -6.83 14.86
N GLY A 125 -11.14 -7.47 14.50
CA GLY A 125 -12.36 -7.52 15.31
C GLY A 125 -13.44 -6.49 14.95
N LEU A 126 -13.16 -5.53 14.04
CA LEU A 126 -14.21 -4.71 13.45
C LEU A 126 -14.95 -5.47 12.33
N PRO A 127 -16.25 -5.20 12.10
CA PRO A 127 -16.95 -5.66 10.92
C PRO A 127 -16.25 -5.23 9.63
N ASP A 128 -16.19 -6.11 8.63
CA ASP A 128 -15.48 -5.88 7.36
C ASP A 128 -15.82 -4.54 6.71
N PHE A 129 -17.11 -4.16 6.71
CA PHE A 129 -17.53 -2.90 6.10
C PHE A 129 -16.95 -1.67 6.82
N GLN A 130 -16.79 -1.72 8.14
CA GLN A 130 -16.23 -0.63 8.95
C GLN A 130 -14.72 -0.54 8.74
N ALA A 131 -14.02 -1.68 8.79
CA ALA A 131 -12.58 -1.74 8.53
C ALA A 131 -12.25 -1.22 7.12
N GLN A 132 -13.05 -1.59 6.13
CA GLN A 132 -12.91 -1.11 4.75
C GLN A 132 -13.18 0.38 4.59
N PHE A 133 -14.24 0.88 5.23
CA PHE A 133 -14.56 2.31 5.20
C PHE A 133 -13.42 3.14 5.83
N ALA A 134 -12.91 2.69 6.99
CA ALA A 134 -11.80 3.34 7.67
C ALA A 134 -10.51 3.30 6.83
N PHE A 135 -10.22 2.18 6.18
CA PHE A 135 -9.08 2.08 5.24
C PHE A 135 -9.23 3.02 4.03
N LYS A 136 -10.42 3.09 3.41
CA LYS A 136 -10.69 4.04 2.31
C LYS A 136 -10.52 5.50 2.76
N LEU A 137 -11.00 5.84 3.95
CA LEU A 137 -10.83 7.19 4.52
C LEU A 137 -9.35 7.52 4.69
N ARG A 138 -8.57 6.57 5.24
CA ARG A 138 -7.13 6.74 5.41
C ARG A 138 -6.39 6.92 4.08
N LEU A 139 -6.74 6.13 3.06
CA LEU A 139 -6.17 6.31 1.73
C LEU A 139 -6.46 7.70 1.16
N LYS A 140 -7.67 8.24 1.36
CA LYS A 140 -8.02 9.61 0.93
C LYS A 140 -7.19 10.67 1.63
N GLU A 141 -6.89 10.49 2.92
CA GLU A 141 -6.00 11.41 3.65
C GLU A 141 -4.57 11.38 3.07
N LEU A 142 -4.02 10.19 2.85
CA LEU A 142 -2.65 10.01 2.36
C LEU A 142 -2.48 10.45 0.90
N LEU A 143 -3.52 10.32 0.08
CA LEU A 143 -3.53 10.65 -1.35
C LEU A 143 -4.06 12.06 -1.64
N VAL A 144 -4.28 12.91 -0.62
CA VAL A 144 -4.88 14.25 -0.81
C VAL A 144 -4.15 15.12 -1.85
N LYS A 145 -2.85 14.88 -2.06
CA LYS A 145 -2.03 15.61 -3.05
C LYS A 145 -2.11 15.02 -4.46
N ASP A 146 -2.56 13.78 -4.63
CA ASP A 146 -2.72 13.10 -5.92
C ASP A 146 -4.22 13.02 -6.27
N ASN A 147 -4.70 14.04 -6.99
CA ASN A 147 -6.13 14.18 -7.29
C ASN A 147 -6.71 13.01 -8.12
N ASP A 148 -5.91 12.38 -8.98
CA ASP A 148 -6.38 11.26 -9.80
C ASP A 148 -6.58 10.01 -8.94
N LEU A 149 -5.57 9.65 -8.13
CA LEU A 149 -5.66 8.50 -7.23
C LEU A 149 -6.70 8.75 -6.12
N TRP A 150 -6.80 9.97 -5.61
CA TRP A 150 -7.80 10.34 -4.63
C TRP A 150 -9.23 10.19 -5.17
N SER A 151 -9.47 10.69 -6.39
CA SER A 151 -10.78 10.57 -7.04
C SER A 151 -11.11 9.10 -7.33
N PHE A 152 -10.12 8.32 -7.75
CA PHE A 152 -10.26 6.88 -7.94
C PHE A 152 -10.73 6.17 -6.66
N VAL A 153 -10.10 6.45 -5.50
CA VAL A 153 -10.50 5.88 -4.21
C VAL A 153 -11.89 6.35 -3.79
N ARG A 154 -12.25 7.61 -4.06
CA ARG A 154 -13.58 8.16 -3.74
C ARG A 154 -14.69 7.41 -4.49
N ASP A 155 -14.49 7.16 -5.77
CA ASP A 155 -15.52 6.62 -6.66
C ASP A 155 -15.48 5.08 -6.75
N TYR A 156 -14.56 4.43 -6.03
CA TYR A 156 -14.39 2.98 -6.05
C TYR A 156 -15.57 2.22 -5.42
N SER A 157 -16.34 1.55 -6.27
CA SER A 157 -17.58 0.83 -5.93
C SER A 157 -17.50 -0.70 -6.07
N LYS A 158 -16.38 -1.25 -6.59
CA LYS A 158 -16.20 -2.70 -6.77
C LYS A 158 -15.95 -3.44 -5.44
N GLN A 159 -15.87 -4.77 -5.52
CA GLN A 159 -15.48 -5.64 -4.41
C GLN A 159 -14.15 -5.17 -3.79
N ASN A 160 -14.15 -5.05 -2.46
CA ASN A 160 -13.14 -4.32 -1.72
C ASN A 160 -11.77 -5.02 -1.65
N HIS A 161 -11.72 -6.35 -1.84
CA HIS A 161 -10.45 -7.08 -1.90
C HIS A 161 -9.60 -6.74 -3.13
N LEU A 162 -10.17 -6.09 -4.15
CA LEU A 162 -9.46 -5.65 -5.35
C LEU A 162 -8.98 -4.20 -5.27
N LEU A 163 -9.39 -3.42 -4.26
CA LEU A 163 -9.09 -1.97 -4.19
C LEU A 163 -7.58 -1.70 -4.21
N VAL A 164 -6.80 -2.47 -3.46
CA VAL A 164 -5.35 -2.31 -3.37
C VAL A 164 -4.69 -2.53 -4.73
N GLU A 165 -5.00 -3.63 -5.39
CA GLU A 165 -4.37 -3.98 -6.67
C GLU A 165 -4.86 -3.06 -7.80
N ASP A 166 -6.16 -2.72 -7.83
CA ASP A 166 -6.70 -1.76 -8.80
C ASP A 166 -6.08 -0.36 -8.62
N LEU A 167 -5.82 0.08 -7.38
CA LEU A 167 -5.14 1.35 -7.09
C LEU A 167 -3.68 1.34 -7.55
N ILE A 168 -2.96 0.22 -7.32
CA ILE A 168 -1.59 0.02 -7.79
C ILE A 168 -1.54 0.06 -9.32
N LEU A 169 -2.47 -0.64 -9.97
CA LEU A 169 -2.59 -0.64 -11.42
C LEU A 169 -2.83 0.79 -11.94
N ARG A 170 -3.78 1.52 -11.35
CA ARG A 170 -4.07 2.91 -11.73
C ARG A 170 -2.85 3.82 -11.62
N HIS A 171 -2.07 3.69 -10.54
CA HIS A 171 -0.83 4.45 -10.38
C HIS A 171 0.19 4.10 -11.48
N SER A 172 0.36 2.81 -11.80
CA SER A 172 1.27 2.37 -12.87
C SER A 172 0.87 2.93 -14.25
N GLU A 173 -0.43 2.97 -14.54
CA GLU A 173 -0.99 3.57 -15.76
C GLU A 173 -0.73 5.08 -15.81
N ASN A 174 -0.91 5.80 -14.70
CA ASN A 174 -0.59 7.22 -14.59
C ASN A 174 0.88 7.49 -14.89
N VAL A 175 1.79 6.70 -14.31
CA VAL A 175 3.24 6.82 -14.55
C VAL A 175 3.57 6.55 -16.02
N ALA A 176 2.98 5.51 -16.62
CA ALA A 176 3.19 5.19 -18.04
C ALA A 176 2.69 6.32 -18.95
N ARG A 177 1.49 6.85 -18.68
CA ARG A 177 0.90 7.97 -19.43
C ARG A 177 1.76 9.22 -19.35
N ASN A 178 2.23 9.58 -18.15
CA ASN A 178 3.09 10.75 -17.96
C ASN A 178 4.42 10.58 -18.71
N LYS A 179 5.03 9.38 -18.70
CA LYS A 179 6.24 9.08 -19.49
C LYS A 179 6.00 9.21 -21.00
N LEU A 180 4.81 8.90 -21.50
CA LEU A 180 4.46 9.08 -22.91
C LEU A 180 4.25 10.56 -23.25
N LEU A 181 3.55 11.31 -22.41
CA LEU A 181 3.34 12.75 -22.56
C LEU A 181 4.67 13.53 -22.52
N HIS A 182 5.57 13.21 -21.59
CA HIS A 182 6.89 13.83 -21.54
C HIS A 182 7.77 13.48 -22.75
N ARG A 183 7.68 12.25 -23.29
CA ARG A 183 8.40 11.88 -24.52
C ARG A 183 7.83 12.57 -25.77
N TYR A 184 6.52 12.78 -25.82
CA TYR A 184 5.85 13.50 -26.90
C TYR A 184 6.19 15.00 -26.87
N ASN A 185 6.21 15.60 -25.68
CA ASN A 185 6.55 17.02 -25.49
C ASN A 185 8.06 17.29 -25.59
N GLY A 186 8.92 16.34 -25.21
CA GLY A 186 10.37 16.45 -25.30
C GLY A 186 10.95 16.33 -26.72
N LYS A 187 10.15 15.91 -27.71
CA LYS A 187 10.52 15.98 -29.14
C LYS A 187 10.12 17.29 -29.82
N ASN A 188 9.35 18.15 -29.13
CA ASN A 188 8.88 19.44 -29.63
C ASN A 188 9.26 20.61 -28.70
N SER A 189 10.33 20.48 -27.91
CA SER A 189 10.76 21.57 -27.01
C SER A 189 11.70 22.54 -27.72
N ASP A 190 11.13 23.32 -28.62
CA ASP A 190 11.68 24.60 -29.09
C ASP A 190 10.60 25.69 -28.95
N THR A 191 9.90 25.71 -27.81
CA THR A 191 9.03 26.85 -27.50
C THR A 191 8.90 27.06 -25.99
N THR A 192 9.37 28.24 -25.59
CA THR A 192 9.21 29.00 -24.34
C THR A 192 8.14 28.54 -23.33
N PRO A 193 8.42 28.64 -22.02
CA PRO A 193 7.48 28.29 -20.96
C PRO A 193 6.41 29.39 -20.81
N SER A 194 5.15 29.05 -21.07
CA SER A 194 4.03 29.82 -20.55
C SER A 194 3.25 28.94 -19.59
N SER A 195 3.30 29.31 -18.30
CA SER A 195 2.24 29.04 -17.36
C SER A 195 0.90 29.40 -18.00
N TYR A 196 -0.11 28.53 -17.88
CA TYR A 196 -1.52 28.85 -17.61
C TYR A 196 -2.34 27.56 -17.78
N HIS A 197 -3.13 27.22 -16.75
CA HIS A 197 -4.21 26.25 -16.82
C HIS A 197 -5.04 26.39 -18.11
N SER A 198 -5.38 25.29 -18.78
CA SER A 198 -6.71 25.13 -19.41
C SER A 198 -6.92 23.72 -19.98
N SER A 199 -8.15 23.25 -19.78
CA SER A 199 -8.83 22.05 -20.23
C SER A 199 -8.44 21.45 -21.60
N ASN A 200 -8.40 20.12 -21.63
CA ASN A 200 -8.43 19.29 -22.85
C ASN A 200 -9.72 19.54 -23.65
N VAL A 201 -9.68 20.50 -24.56
CA VAL A 201 -10.57 20.57 -25.71
C VAL A 201 -9.70 20.37 -26.93
N ILE A 202 -9.84 19.24 -27.62
CA ILE A 202 -9.21 19.00 -28.92
C ILE A 202 -9.75 20.08 -29.87
N LYS A 203 -8.97 21.15 -30.05
CA LYS A 203 -9.31 22.23 -30.98
C LYS A 203 -9.11 21.72 -32.40
N ILE A 204 -10.16 21.14 -32.98
CA ILE A 204 -10.17 20.78 -34.41
C ILE A 204 -9.90 22.07 -35.20
N LYS A 205 -8.78 22.07 -35.94
CA LYS A 205 -8.32 23.21 -36.74
C LYS A 205 -8.79 23.02 -38.18
N CYS A 206 -9.44 24.03 -38.75
CA CYS A 206 -9.88 24.00 -40.14
C CYS A 206 -8.69 24.09 -41.10
N ASN A 207 -8.55 23.12 -42.00
CA ASN A 207 -7.44 23.08 -42.98
C ASN A 207 -7.51 24.22 -44.01
N HIS A 208 -8.69 24.79 -44.30
CA HIS A 208 -8.85 25.87 -45.28
C HIS A 208 -8.51 27.25 -44.74
N CYS A 209 -8.95 27.56 -43.52
CA CYS A 209 -8.82 28.91 -42.95
C CYS A 209 -8.00 29.01 -41.65
N GLN A 210 -7.54 27.88 -41.12
CA GLN A 210 -6.67 27.77 -39.94
C GLN A 210 -7.30 28.24 -38.61
N PHE A 211 -8.59 28.58 -38.58
CA PHE A 211 -9.35 28.82 -37.35
C PHE A 211 -9.73 27.50 -36.65
N ASN A 212 -9.84 27.55 -35.33
CA ASN A 212 -10.30 26.42 -34.50
C ASN A 212 -11.84 26.36 -34.46
N GLY A 213 -12.39 25.16 -34.26
CA GLY A 213 -13.82 24.95 -33.94
C GLY A 213 -14.71 24.53 -35.11
N HIS A 214 -14.16 24.19 -36.29
CA HIS A 214 -14.92 23.62 -37.40
C HIS A 214 -14.02 22.80 -38.34
N LEU A 215 -14.62 21.89 -39.11
CA LEU A 215 -13.96 21.12 -40.18
C LEU A 215 -13.88 21.93 -41.48
N GLU A 216 -13.04 21.50 -42.42
CA GLU A 216 -12.90 22.18 -43.72
C GLU A 216 -14.20 22.19 -44.54
N GLU A 217 -15.02 21.16 -44.41
CA GLU A 217 -16.31 20.99 -45.10
C GLU A 217 -17.31 22.08 -44.69
N ASP A 218 -17.30 22.47 -43.41
CA ASP A 218 -18.16 23.50 -42.83
C ASP A 218 -17.53 24.91 -42.89
N CYS A 219 -16.43 25.08 -43.64
CA CYS A 219 -15.73 26.35 -43.66
C CYS A 219 -16.46 27.40 -44.50
N ARG A 220 -17.07 28.38 -43.82
CA ARG A 220 -17.75 29.52 -44.47
C ARG A 220 -16.88 30.24 -45.51
N ARG A 221 -15.57 30.39 -45.24
CA ARG A 221 -14.64 31.05 -46.18
C ARG A 221 -14.39 30.22 -47.45
N LYS A 222 -14.43 28.89 -47.34
CA LYS A 222 -14.36 27.97 -48.49
C LYS A 222 -15.63 28.08 -49.33
N GLN A 223 -16.79 28.09 -48.67
CA GLN A 223 -18.09 28.26 -49.31
C GLN A 223 -18.22 29.63 -50.00
N GLU A 224 -17.63 30.68 -49.43
CA GLU A 224 -17.53 32.02 -50.02
C GLU A 224 -16.49 32.13 -51.17
N GLY A 225 -15.81 31.03 -51.56
CA GLY A 225 -14.84 31.02 -52.66
C GLY A 225 -13.51 31.71 -52.35
N LYS A 226 -13.19 31.96 -51.07
CA LYS A 226 -11.93 32.63 -50.69
C LYS A 226 -10.75 31.66 -50.77
N PRO A 227 -9.56 32.14 -51.18
CA PRO A 227 -8.37 31.30 -51.33
C PRO A 227 -7.95 30.69 -49.99
N LYS A 228 -7.38 29.49 -50.05
CA LYS A 228 -6.84 28.81 -48.87
C LYS A 228 -5.71 29.65 -48.27
N GLY A 229 -5.73 29.86 -46.95
CA GLY A 229 -4.73 30.69 -46.29
C GLY A 229 -4.87 30.74 -44.78
N ASP A 230 -3.83 31.21 -44.10
CA ASP A 230 -3.87 31.42 -42.66
C ASP A 230 -4.49 32.79 -42.33
N TYR A 231 -5.79 32.77 -42.04
CA TYR A 231 -6.54 33.98 -41.71
C TYR A 231 -6.35 34.43 -40.26
N THR A 232 -5.67 33.64 -39.42
CA THR A 232 -5.39 34.03 -38.03
C THR A 232 -4.32 35.13 -37.94
N LYS A 233 -3.47 35.25 -38.96
CA LYS A 233 -2.37 36.23 -39.01
C LYS A 233 -2.80 37.65 -39.41
N LYS A 234 -3.99 37.85 -39.99
CA LYS A 234 -4.44 39.20 -40.43
C LYS A 234 -4.94 40.11 -39.32
N ILE A 235 -5.19 39.59 -38.11
CA ILE A 235 -5.63 40.41 -36.96
C ILE A 235 -4.45 41.19 -36.35
N PHE A 236 -3.20 40.83 -36.63
CA PHE A 236 -2.01 41.45 -36.01
C PHE A 236 -1.41 42.65 -36.77
N ASN A 237 -1.93 43.03 -37.94
CA ASN A 237 -1.38 44.14 -38.75
C ASN A 237 -2.35 45.31 -38.93
N GLN A 238 -3.19 45.61 -37.92
CA GLN A 238 -3.96 46.86 -37.84
C GLN A 238 -3.96 47.44 -36.42
N LEU A 239 -2.75 47.60 -35.84
CA LEU A 239 -2.46 48.56 -34.78
C LEU A 239 -1.23 49.36 -35.19
#